data_AF-S3NF84-F1
#
_entry.id   AF-S3NF84-F1
#
_cell.length_a   1.000
_cell.length_b   1.000
_cell.length_c   1.000
_cell.angle_alpha   90.00
_cell.angle_beta   90.00
_cell.angle_gamma   90.00
#
_symmetry.space_group_name_H-M   'P 1'
#
loop_
_entity.id
_entity.type
_entity.pdbx_description
1 polymer ?
#
loop_
_entity_poly.entity_id
_entity_poly.type
_entity_poly.pdbx_seq_one_letter_code
_entity_poly.pdbx_strand_id
1 'polypeptide(L)'
;MFVVAQSIGIDLGLKDVATCSDGTVVSNPKFYRKYKQKLGIAQRVSNKKHVHALHVKIANCRKDHLHKASTKFVNNNALIVVGHLNAKKLVQTKMAKSVLDVGFSALKTMLKYK
;
A
#
# COMPACT_ATOMS: atom_id res chain seq x y z
N MET A 1 20.61 21.66 -21.11
CA MET A 1 20.43 20.37 -20.40
C MET A 1 19.01 19.90 -20.67
N PHE A 2 18.81 18.92 -21.55
CA PHE A 2 17.48 18.38 -21.81
C PHE A 2 17.05 17.57 -20.59
N VAL A 3 15.99 18.01 -19.90
CA VAL A 3 15.35 17.19 -18.88
C VAL A 3 14.58 16.12 -19.64
N VAL A 4 15.11 14.90 -19.68
CA VAL A 4 14.35 13.75 -20.19
C VAL A 4 13.16 13.57 -19.26
N ALA A 5 11.95 13.76 -19.78
CA ALA A 5 10.73 13.49 -19.05
C ALA A 5 10.69 11.99 -18.74
N GLN A 6 11.00 11.62 -17.49
CA GLN A 6 11.06 10.22 -17.09
C GLN A 6 9.65 9.65 -17.02
N SER A 7 9.51 8.41 -17.49
CA SER A 7 8.28 7.65 -17.41
C SER A 7 8.52 6.35 -16.66
N ILE A 8 7.55 5.95 -15.81
CA ILE A 8 7.67 4.71 -15.03
C ILE A 8 6.42 3.85 -15.17
N GLY A 9 6.63 2.56 -15.46
CA GLY A 9 5.62 1.53 -15.33
C GLY A 9 5.63 0.96 -13.92
N ILE A 10 4.46 0.80 -13.30
CA ILE A 10 4.28 0.28 -11.94
C ILE A 10 3.41 -0.98 -12.00
N ASP A 11 3.98 -2.14 -11.70
CA ASP A 11 3.23 -3.36 -11.44
C ASP A 11 2.92 -3.48 -9.94
N LEU A 12 1.69 -3.85 -9.59
CA LEU A 12 1.24 -3.91 -8.20
C LEU A 12 1.22 -5.36 -7.70
N GLY A 13 1.75 -5.63 -6.50
CA GLY A 13 1.94 -6.99 -6.00
C GLY A 13 1.56 -7.23 -4.53
N LEU A 14 1.37 -8.50 -4.16
CA LEU A 14 1.17 -8.89 -2.75
C LEU A 14 2.49 -9.12 -2.01
N LYS A 15 3.54 -9.52 -2.74
CA LYS A 15 4.89 -9.71 -2.20
C LYS A 15 5.52 -8.37 -1.87
N ASP A 16 5.52 -7.47 -2.87
CA ASP A 16 5.95 -6.09 -2.80
C ASP A 16 4.78 -5.21 -3.25
N VAL A 17 4.59 -4.05 -2.62
CA VAL A 17 3.48 -3.14 -2.96
C VAL A 17 3.50 -2.80 -4.45
N ALA A 18 4.70 -2.52 -4.96
CA ALA A 18 4.94 -2.24 -6.36
C ALA A 18 6.34 -2.65 -6.82
N THR A 19 6.45 -3.11 -8.07
CA THR A 19 7.69 -3.30 -8.81
C THR A 19 7.65 -2.42 -10.04
N CYS A 20 8.69 -1.62 -10.26
CA CYS A 20 8.72 -0.62 -11.30
C CYS A 20 9.61 -1.03 -12.48
N SER A 21 9.35 -0.45 -13.66
CA SER A 21 10.09 -0.75 -14.90
C SER A 21 11.57 -0.38 -14.85
N ASP A 22 11.96 0.52 -13.94
CA ASP A 22 13.35 0.92 -13.67
C ASP A 22 14.05 0.01 -12.63
N GLY A 23 13.36 -1.03 -12.16
CA GLY A 23 13.84 -1.91 -11.08
C GLY A 23 13.59 -1.40 -9.67
N THR A 24 13.00 -0.21 -9.49
CA THR A 24 12.60 0.28 -8.17
C THR A 24 11.52 -0.62 -7.57
N VAL A 25 11.70 -1.06 -6.32
CA VAL A 25 10.73 -1.87 -5.58
C VAL A 25 10.21 -1.10 -4.38
N VAL A 26 8.88 -1.02 -4.25
CA VAL A 26 8.21 -0.57 -3.03
C VAL A 26 7.87 -1.80 -2.22
N SER A 27 8.67 -2.08 -1.20
CA SER A 27 8.47 -3.25 -0.35
C SER A 27 7.12 -3.23 0.38
N ASN A 28 6.63 -4.42 0.70
CA ASN A 28 5.46 -4.60 1.56
C ASN A 28 5.89 -4.79 3.02
N PRO A 29 5.75 -3.78 3.89
CA PRO A 29 6.12 -3.87 5.31
C PRO A 29 5.17 -4.75 6.14
N LYS A 30 4.05 -5.22 5.56
CA LYS A 30 3.08 -6.14 6.19
C LYS A 30 2.59 -5.63 7.56
N PHE A 31 2.20 -4.35 7.63
CA PHE A 31 1.83 -3.67 8.88
C PHE A 31 0.78 -4.43 9.68
N TYR A 32 -0.29 -4.89 9.04
CA TYR A 32 -1.32 -5.69 9.73
C TYR A 32 -0.72 -6.95 10.35
N ARG A 33 0.17 -7.65 9.65
CA ARG A 33 0.82 -8.86 10.19
C ARG A 33 1.66 -8.56 11.42
N LYS A 34 2.39 -7.45 11.43
CA LYS A 34 3.19 -6.98 12.58
C LYS A 34 2.35 -6.75 13.85
N TYR A 35 1.11 -6.27 13.69
CA TYR A 35 0.21 -5.97 14.81
C TYR A 35 -0.86 -7.04 15.06
N LYS A 36 -0.94 -8.10 14.22
CA LYS A 36 -2.01 -9.10 14.25
C LYS A 36 -2.18 -9.78 15.60
N GLN A 37 -1.07 -10.16 16.25
CA GLN A 37 -1.12 -10.82 17.56
C GLN A 37 -1.68 -9.89 18.64
N LYS A 38 -1.19 -8.65 18.71
CA LYS A 38 -1.70 -7.63 19.65
C LYS A 38 -3.18 -7.34 19.43
N LEU A 39 -3.59 -7.24 18.17
CA LEU A 39 -4.99 -7.04 17.80
C LEU A 39 -5.86 -8.21 18.27
N GLY A 40 -5.43 -9.45 18.03
CA GLY A 40 -6.15 -10.65 18.46
C GLY A 40 -6.24 -10.81 19.98
N ILE A 41 -5.22 -10.38 20.74
CA ILE A 41 -5.28 -10.33 22.21
C ILE A 41 -6.31 -9.29 22.64
N ALA A 42 -6.22 -8.06 22.13
CA ALA A 42 -7.15 -6.97 22.48
C ALA A 42 -8.62 -7.32 22.14
N GLN A 43 -8.85 -8.03 21.04
CA GLN A 43 -10.16 -8.54 20.65
C GLN A 43 -10.71 -9.58 21.64
N ARG A 44 -9.88 -10.56 22.06
CA ARG A 44 -10.30 -11.62 23.00
C ARG A 44 -10.69 -11.09 24.37
N VAL A 45 -9.99 -10.07 24.87
CA VAL A 45 -10.33 -9.42 26.15
C VAL A 45 -11.36 -8.29 25.99
N SER A 46 -11.99 -8.16 24.81
CA SER A 46 -13.01 -7.15 24.50
C SER A 46 -12.60 -5.69 24.77
N ASN A 47 -11.30 -5.37 24.68
CA ASN A 47 -10.79 -4.02 24.89
C ASN A 47 -10.97 -3.17 23.62
N LYS A 48 -12.19 -2.65 23.42
CA LYS A 48 -12.59 -1.87 22.24
C LYS A 48 -11.68 -0.66 21.97
N LYS A 49 -11.23 0.03 23.02
CA LYS A 49 -10.32 1.19 22.91
C LYS A 49 -8.97 0.78 22.30
N HIS A 50 -8.39 -0.31 22.80
CA HIS A 50 -7.11 -0.81 22.30
C HIS A 50 -7.25 -1.35 20.87
N VAL A 51 -8.34 -2.06 20.56
CA VAL A 51 -8.65 -2.53 19.19
C VAL A 51 -8.70 -1.36 18.22
N HIS A 52 -9.42 -0.29 18.56
CA HIS A 52 -9.51 0.92 17.73
C HIS A 52 -8.13 1.57 17.53
N ALA A 53 -7.37 1.76 18.62
CA ALA A 53 -6.03 2.35 18.55
C ALA A 53 -5.08 1.56 17.64
N LEU A 54 -5.14 0.22 17.68
CA LEU A 54 -4.34 -0.61 16.78
C LEU A 54 -4.78 -0.49 15.32
N HIS A 55 -6.09 -0.45 15.04
CA HIS A 55 -6.59 -0.25 13.68
C HIS A 55 -6.14 1.11 13.11
N VAL A 56 -6.26 2.18 13.89
CA VAL A 56 -5.78 3.52 13.50
C VAL A 56 -4.28 3.50 13.24
N LYS A 57 -3.50 2.87 14.13
CA LYS A 57 -2.04 2.77 13.96
C LYS A 57 -1.66 2.04 12.68
N ILE A 58 -2.26 0.88 12.41
CA ILE A 58 -2.00 0.10 11.19
C ILE A 58 -2.36 0.92 9.94
N ALA A 59 -3.52 1.58 9.96
CA ALA A 59 -3.98 2.41 8.85
C ALA A 59 -3.05 3.59 8.59
N ASN A 60 -2.60 4.28 9.63
CA ASN A 60 -1.70 5.42 9.52
C ASN A 60 -0.31 5.02 9.03
N CYS A 61 0.27 3.91 9.54
CA CYS A 61 1.55 3.40 9.04
C CYS A 61 1.48 3.04 7.54
N ARG A 62 0.40 2.35 7.13
CA ARG A 62 0.16 2.03 5.72
C ARG A 62 0.01 3.29 4.88
N LYS A 63 -0.79 4.25 5.34
CA LYS A 63 -1.03 5.51 4.65
C LYS A 63 0.26 6.30 4.46
N ASP A 64 1.08 6.45 5.51
CA ASP A 64 2.39 7.12 5.45
C ASP A 64 3.34 6.47 4.43
N HIS A 65 3.48 5.14 4.48
CA HIS A 65 4.30 4.39 3.53
C HIS A 65 3.89 4.63 2.08
N LEU A 66 2.59 4.56 1.79
CA LEU A 66 2.04 4.78 0.45
C LEU A 66 2.14 6.25 0.01
N HIS A 67 2.01 7.22 0.93
CA HIS A 67 2.21 8.63 0.59
C HIS A 67 3.66 8.90 0.19
N LYS A 68 4.64 8.36 0.93
CA LYS A 68 6.06 8.49 0.59
C LYS A 68 6.37 7.89 -0.77
N ALA A 69 5.86 6.68 -1.04
CA ALA A 69 6.03 6.03 -2.34
C ALA A 69 5.41 6.85 -3.48
N SER A 70 4.14 7.25 -3.35
CA SER A 70 3.45 8.05 -4.39
C SER A 70 4.08 9.41 -4.62
N THR A 71 4.54 10.12 -3.57
CA THR A 71 5.27 11.39 -3.73
C THR A 71 6.57 11.18 -4.52
N LYS A 72 7.33 10.13 -4.21
CA LYS A 72 8.55 9.81 -4.97
C LYS A 72 8.25 9.54 -6.44
N PHE A 73 7.18 8.82 -6.74
CA PHE A 73 6.81 8.54 -8.13
C PHE A 73 6.42 9.80 -8.90
N VAL A 74 5.55 10.64 -8.35
CA VAL A 74 5.06 11.87 -9.01
C VAL A 74 6.17 12.91 -9.17
N ASN A 75 7.05 13.06 -8.18
CA ASN A 75 8.13 14.06 -8.27
C ASN A 75 9.21 13.69 -9.29
N ASN A 76 9.39 12.39 -9.56
CA ASN A 76 10.51 11.91 -10.38
C ASN A 76 10.08 11.55 -11.81
N ASN A 77 8.79 11.48 -12.12
CA ASN A 77 8.29 10.98 -13.39
C ASN A 77 7.17 11.88 -13.93
N ALA A 78 7.29 12.26 -15.19
CA ALA A 78 6.27 13.01 -15.92
C ALA A 78 5.09 12.12 -16.37
N LEU A 79 5.32 10.81 -16.51
CA LEU A 79 4.30 9.82 -16.87
C LEU A 79 4.39 8.60 -15.96
N ILE A 80 3.26 8.23 -15.36
CA ILE A 80 3.15 7.04 -14.51
C ILE A 80 2.09 6.12 -15.11
N VAL A 81 2.48 4.91 -15.49
CA VAL A 81 1.57 3.88 -15.99
C VAL A 81 1.41 2.82 -14.91
N VAL A 82 0.19 2.63 -14.41
CA VAL A 82 -0.09 1.66 -13.33
C VAL A 82 -0.81 0.43 -13.88
N GLY A 83 -0.28 -0.76 -13.60
CA GLY A 83 -0.86 -2.04 -13.98
C GLY A 83 -2.31 -2.22 -13.48
N HIS A 84 -3.14 -2.84 -14.31
CA HIS A 84 -4.53 -3.10 -13.97
C HIS A 84 -4.66 -4.31 -13.04
N LEU A 85 -4.80 -4.04 -11.75
CA LEU A 85 -5.10 -5.04 -10.73
C LEU A 85 -6.53 -4.90 -10.20
N ASN A 86 -7.33 -5.97 -10.29
CA ASN A 86 -8.71 -5.98 -9.81
C ASN A 86 -8.76 -6.27 -8.30
N ALA A 87 -8.40 -5.26 -7.50
CA ALA A 87 -8.36 -5.36 -6.04
C ALA A 87 -9.72 -5.80 -5.44
N LYS A 88 -10.84 -5.37 -6.04
CA LYS A 88 -12.19 -5.75 -5.59
C LYS A 88 -12.41 -7.26 -5.65
N LYS A 89 -12.05 -7.90 -6.77
CA LYS A 89 -12.14 -9.37 -6.90
C LYS A 89 -11.19 -10.07 -5.92
N LEU A 90 -9.97 -9.58 -5.74
CA LEU A 90 -8.99 -10.22 -4.86
C LEU A 90 -9.39 -10.16 -3.37
N VAL A 91 -10.07 -9.08 -2.94
CA VAL A 91 -10.61 -8.96 -1.57
C VAL A 91 -11.71 -9.99 -1.29
N GLN A 92 -12.37 -10.53 -2.32
CA GLN A 92 -13.39 -11.58 -2.16
C GLN A 92 -12.80 -13.00 -2.04
N THR A 93 -11.47 -13.14 -2.12
CA THR A 93 -10.78 -14.44 -2.00
C THR A 93 -10.13 -14.62 -0.62
N LYS A 94 -9.49 -15.77 -0.38
CA LYS A 94 -8.67 -16.02 0.83
C LYS A 94 -7.50 -15.03 0.99
N MET A 95 -7.16 -14.25 -0.03
CA MET A 95 -6.11 -13.23 -0.01
C MET A 95 -6.56 -11.88 0.56
N ALA A 96 -7.83 -11.72 0.95
CA ALA A 96 -8.41 -10.45 1.39
C ALA A 96 -7.53 -9.66 2.36
N LYS A 97 -7.03 -10.33 3.41
CA LYS A 97 -6.17 -9.70 4.43
C LYS A 97 -4.87 -9.15 3.82
N SER A 98 -4.25 -9.90 2.91
CA SER A 98 -3.01 -9.46 2.25
C SER A 98 -3.26 -8.31 1.30
N VAL A 99 -4.35 -8.36 0.53
CA VAL A 99 -4.75 -7.28 -0.41
C VAL A 99 -5.02 -5.98 0.33
N LEU A 100 -5.78 -6.06 1.43
CA LEU A 100 -6.09 -4.90 2.27
C LEU A 100 -4.86 -4.38 3.03
N ASP A 101 -3.92 -5.25 3.40
CA ASP A 101 -2.68 -4.85 4.05
C ASP A 101 -1.75 -4.07 3.11
N VAL A 102 -1.69 -4.46 1.83
CA VAL A 102 -0.88 -3.74 0.83
C VAL A 102 -1.48 -2.37 0.48
N GLY A 103 -2.80 -2.28 0.31
CA GLY A 103 -3.47 -1.01 0.06
C GLY A 103 -3.39 -0.49 -1.38
N PHE A 104 -3.49 -1.38 -2.39
CA PHE A 104 -3.46 -1.03 -3.82
C PHE A 104 -4.35 0.16 -4.21
N SER A 105 -5.61 0.13 -3.77
CA SER A 105 -6.58 1.18 -4.09
C SER A 105 -6.14 2.53 -3.53
N ALA A 106 -5.56 2.55 -2.33
CA ALA A 106 -5.06 3.78 -1.73
C ALA A 106 -3.88 4.34 -2.53
N LEU A 107 -2.93 3.50 -2.96
CA LEU A 107 -1.82 3.94 -3.80
C LEU A 107 -2.30 4.52 -5.14
N LYS A 108 -3.24 3.84 -5.82
CA LYS A 108 -3.84 4.34 -7.07
C LYS A 108 -4.53 5.69 -6.87
N THR A 109 -5.30 5.83 -5.80
CA THR A 109 -5.93 7.11 -5.46
C THR A 109 -4.88 8.19 -5.26
N MET A 110 -3.81 7.90 -4.49
CA MET A 110 -2.71 8.84 -4.26
C MET A 110 -1.99 9.29 -5.52
N LEU A 111 -1.74 8.37 -6.45
CA LEU A 111 -1.14 8.69 -7.74
C LEU A 111 -2.06 9.49 -8.67
N LYS A 112 -3.38 9.42 -8.46
CA LYS A 112 -4.35 10.10 -9.33
C LYS A 112 -4.57 11.57 -8.93
N TYR A 113 -4.49 11.89 -7.64
CA TYR A 113 -4.74 13.27 -7.17
C TYR A 113 -3.48 14.09 -6.97
N LYS A 114 -2.31 13.46 -6.91
CA LYS A 114 -1.02 14.14 -6.87
C LYS A 114 -0.53 14.40 -8.28
#